data_AF-A0ABD3PMT3-F1
#
_entry.id   AF-A0ABD3PMT3-F1
#
_cell.length_a   1.000
_cell.length_b   1.000
_cell.length_c   1.000
_cell.angle_alpha   90.00
_cell.angle_beta   90.00
_cell.angle_gamma   90.00
#
_symmetry.space_group_name_H-M   'P 1'
#
loop_
_entity.id
_entity.type
_entity.pdbx_description
1 polymer ?
#
loop_
_entity_poly.entity_id
_entity_poly.type
_entity_poly.pdbx_seq_one_letter_code
_entity_poly.pdbx_strand_id
1 'polypeptide(L)'
;MKKAQDIHDMIIRQCCANHSGYEITTEGDAFILAFHHPVDALAGNTALAFALEAQLKLYKADWPEGILNHADGKDEPSLKFRGFRVRFGVHHGPTTSKVHEMTRRTVYSGEAVKIAKAVEGICHGGQILCTMETWMAVSGMAERYLGRPQILDCGEHLLHNNTIYIMQLVPQELAFDFFEARGRKEVPSADGSGTMRMEVKNSSLVKGRLFPPNLPKKQLTTGFLNAPYLNGKATICFVYTNGVEDNVKEAMAKHVRKQLRTVTPPGYECQEDNGCWMLAFDRMANAVFFGLQLVHSVDEKLYRDDIFRIGIVTGPFTSMGPHKTTGMAYYFGPIQELHQIANLVRFVLENGATADPPDFGETVKVRLDGLKKLKGISVDTAIFSCELKRTEYAF
;
A
#
# COMPACT_ATOMS: atom_id res chain seq x y z
N MET A 1 33.92 -11.51 -10.17
CA MET A 1 33.09 -12.20 -9.15
C MET A 1 33.67 -12.12 -7.75
N LYS A 2 34.81 -12.75 -7.41
CA LYS A 2 35.38 -12.74 -6.04
C LYS A 2 35.43 -11.35 -5.37
N LYS A 3 36.02 -10.36 -6.02
CA LYS A 3 36.08 -8.97 -5.51
C LYS A 3 34.70 -8.37 -5.19
N ALA A 4 33.67 -8.69 -5.97
CA ALA A 4 32.31 -8.23 -5.71
C ALA A 4 31.70 -8.94 -4.48
N GLN A 5 31.94 -10.24 -4.34
CA GLN A 5 31.54 -10.99 -3.15
C GLN A 5 32.23 -10.45 -1.88
N ASP A 6 33.53 -10.12 -1.95
CA ASP A 6 34.25 -9.53 -0.82
C ASP A 6 33.67 -8.18 -0.40
N ILE A 7 33.28 -7.31 -1.36
CA ILE A 7 32.61 -6.03 -1.11
C ILE A 7 31.24 -6.26 -0.43
N HIS A 8 30.44 -7.17 -0.99
CA HIS A 8 29.15 -7.57 -0.44
C HIS A 8 29.27 -8.02 1.01
N ASP A 9 30.10 -9.02 1.26
CA ASP A 9 30.32 -9.64 2.56
C ASP A 9 30.83 -8.64 3.60
N MET A 10 31.75 -7.77 3.21
CA MET A 10 32.26 -6.70 4.06
C MET A 10 31.15 -5.74 4.47
N ILE A 11 30.32 -5.28 3.52
CA ILE A 11 29.22 -4.35 3.81
C ILE A 11 28.20 -5.01 4.74
N ILE A 12 27.79 -6.25 4.46
CA ILE A 12 26.83 -6.98 5.29
C ILE A 12 27.35 -7.18 6.70
N ARG A 13 28.59 -7.66 6.88
CA ARG A 13 29.17 -7.88 8.21
C ARG A 13 29.38 -6.58 8.99
N GLN A 14 29.81 -5.51 8.32
CA GLN A 14 29.97 -4.21 8.96
C GLN A 14 28.63 -3.64 9.43
N CYS A 15 27.59 -3.67 8.59
CA CYS A 15 26.26 -3.24 8.99
C CYS A 15 25.69 -4.13 10.10
N CYS A 16 25.90 -5.44 10.03
CA CYS A 16 25.47 -6.36 11.08
C CYS A 16 26.09 -5.96 12.44
N ALA A 17 27.40 -5.70 12.48
CA ALA A 17 28.08 -5.23 13.69
C ALA A 17 27.57 -3.86 14.18
N ASN A 18 27.33 -2.91 13.28
CA ASN A 18 26.83 -1.57 13.63
C ASN A 18 25.47 -1.60 14.34
N HIS A 19 24.62 -2.58 14.00
CA HIS A 19 23.29 -2.73 14.58
C HIS A 19 23.22 -3.85 15.63
N SER A 20 24.37 -4.26 16.19
CA SER A 20 24.45 -5.32 17.20
C SER A 20 23.77 -6.64 16.76
N GLY A 21 23.83 -6.94 15.47
CA GLY A 21 23.33 -8.18 14.89
C GLY A 21 24.25 -9.36 15.15
N TYR A 22 23.67 -10.55 15.12
CA TYR A 22 24.37 -11.82 15.30
C TYR A 22 24.29 -12.64 14.00
N GLU A 23 25.44 -12.95 13.41
CA GLU A 23 25.53 -13.83 12.25
C GLU A 23 25.38 -15.30 12.70
N ILE A 24 24.23 -15.91 12.39
CA ILE A 24 23.96 -17.31 12.73
C ILE A 24 24.77 -18.22 11.81
N THR A 25 24.54 -18.08 10.50
CA THR A 25 25.19 -18.87 9.47
C THR A 25 25.16 -18.13 8.13
N THR A 26 26.01 -18.60 7.22
CA THR A 26 26.01 -18.22 5.80
C THR A 26 25.60 -19.45 4.97
N GLU A 27 24.60 -19.31 4.11
CA GLU A 27 24.17 -20.33 3.15
C GLU A 27 24.56 -19.87 1.74
N GLY A 28 25.75 -20.25 1.26
CA GLY A 28 26.28 -19.79 -0.03
C GLY A 28 26.62 -18.30 -0.01
N ASP A 29 25.84 -17.49 -0.73
CA ASP A 29 25.92 -16.03 -0.78
C ASP A 29 24.87 -15.33 0.11
N ALA A 30 24.03 -16.11 0.81
CA ALA A 30 23.01 -15.59 1.71
C ALA A 30 23.46 -15.60 3.18
N PHE A 31 23.08 -14.56 3.92
CA PHE A 31 23.33 -14.42 5.35
C PHE A 31 22.05 -14.67 6.13
N ILE A 32 22.13 -15.48 7.19
CA ILE A 32 21.06 -15.61 8.19
C ILE A 32 21.52 -14.90 9.46
N LEU A 33 20.84 -13.81 9.78
CA LEU A 33 21.20 -12.92 10.88
C LEU A 33 20.07 -12.87 11.91
N ALA A 34 20.42 -12.78 13.19
CA ALA A 34 19.51 -12.52 14.29
C ALA A 34 19.74 -11.12 14.85
N PHE A 35 18.66 -10.46 15.24
CA PHE A 35 18.68 -9.17 15.93
C PHE A 35 17.78 -9.28 17.16
N HIS A 36 18.02 -8.40 18.13
CA HIS A 36 17.13 -8.29 19.28
C HIS A 36 15.71 -7.90 18.85
N HIS A 37 14.74 -8.21 19.71
CA HIS A 37 13.34 -7.88 19.46
C HIS A 37 13.20 -6.39 19.12
N PRO A 38 12.37 -5.99 18.15
CA PRO A 38 12.38 -4.61 17.66
C PRO A 38 12.06 -3.55 18.72
N VAL A 39 11.32 -3.92 19.76
CA VAL A 39 11.00 -3.08 20.92
C VAL A 39 12.13 -3.00 21.95
N ASP A 40 12.91 -4.08 22.10
CA ASP A 40 14.02 -4.17 23.06
C ASP A 40 15.33 -3.65 22.47
N ALA A 41 15.38 -3.50 21.15
CA ALA A 41 16.51 -2.96 20.43
C ALA A 41 16.81 -1.53 20.91
N LEU A 42 18.02 -1.32 21.43
CA LEU A 42 18.53 0.02 21.74
C LEU A 42 18.45 0.88 20.47
N ALA A 43 17.77 2.03 20.57
CA ALA A 43 17.79 3.18 19.66
C ALA A 43 18.26 2.92 18.21
N GLY A 44 17.54 2.10 17.44
CA GLY A 44 17.80 1.85 16.02
C GLY A 44 18.61 0.60 15.68
N ASN A 45 18.92 -0.25 16.65
CA ASN A 45 19.59 -1.54 16.41
C ASN A 45 18.59 -2.65 16.03
N THR A 46 17.76 -2.39 15.02
CA THR A 46 16.76 -3.34 14.52
C THR A 46 17.21 -3.98 13.20
N ALA A 47 16.67 -5.15 12.88
CA ALA A 47 16.89 -5.80 11.59
C ALA A 47 16.48 -4.91 10.40
N LEU A 48 15.47 -4.05 10.58
CA LEU A 48 15.02 -3.12 9.54
C LEU A 48 16.00 -1.96 9.34
N ALA A 49 16.57 -1.41 10.41
CA ALA A 49 17.61 -0.39 10.31
C ALA A 49 18.85 -0.94 9.60
N PHE A 50 19.27 -2.15 9.97
CA PHE A 50 20.33 -2.88 9.29
C PHE A 50 20.05 -3.04 7.79
N ALA A 51 18.86 -3.52 7.42
CA ALA A 51 18.52 -3.76 6.02
C ALA A 51 18.52 -2.46 5.19
N LEU A 52 18.02 -1.36 5.77
CA LEU A 52 18.01 -0.04 5.14
C LEU A 52 19.43 0.51 4.93
N GLU A 53 20.28 0.45 5.95
CA GLU A 53 21.68 0.90 5.85
C GLU A 53 22.46 0.04 4.85
N ALA A 54 22.33 -1.28 4.95
CA ALA A 54 23.00 -2.22 4.05
C ALA A 54 22.60 -2.00 2.60
N GLN A 55 21.31 -1.83 2.30
CA GLN A 55 20.85 -1.54 0.93
C GLN A 55 21.41 -0.24 0.37
N LEU A 56 21.51 0.79 1.19
CA LEU A 56 22.05 2.08 0.78
C LEU A 56 23.57 1.98 0.51
N LYS A 57 24.31 1.28 1.37
CA LYS A 57 25.75 1.04 1.18
C LYS A 57 26.03 0.15 -0.03
N LEU A 58 25.24 -0.91 -0.24
CA LEU A 58 25.35 -1.76 -1.43
C LEU A 58 25.14 -0.95 -2.71
N TYR A 59 24.15 -0.05 -2.74
CA TYR A 59 23.94 0.82 -3.90
C TYR A 59 25.13 1.77 -4.19
N LYS A 60 25.71 2.33 -3.12
CA LYS A 60 26.83 3.29 -3.20
C LYS A 60 28.21 2.63 -3.38
N ALA A 61 28.32 1.30 -3.25
CA ALA A 61 29.60 0.60 -3.26
C ALA A 61 30.32 0.65 -4.62
N ASP A 62 31.65 0.61 -4.61
CA ASP A 62 32.48 0.63 -5.81
C ASP A 62 32.56 -0.76 -6.48
N TRP A 63 31.47 -1.14 -7.14
CA TRP A 63 31.37 -2.42 -7.82
C TRP A 63 32.37 -2.52 -8.98
N PRO A 64 33.01 -3.69 -9.19
CA PRO A 64 33.85 -3.92 -10.36
C PRO A 64 33.06 -3.72 -11.67
N GLU A 65 33.72 -3.20 -12.70
CA GLU A 65 33.09 -2.88 -13.99
C GLU A 65 32.35 -4.08 -14.62
N GLY A 66 32.90 -5.28 -14.49
CA GLY A 66 32.24 -6.51 -14.97
C GLY A 66 30.86 -6.78 -14.34
N ILE A 67 30.61 -6.29 -13.11
CA ILE A 67 29.27 -6.36 -12.48
C ILE A 67 28.35 -5.29 -13.06
N LEU A 68 28.88 -4.07 -13.25
CA LEU A 68 28.13 -2.94 -13.82
C LEU A 68 27.77 -3.16 -15.30
N ASN A 69 28.45 -4.07 -15.99
CA ASN A 69 28.11 -4.47 -17.35
C ASN A 69 27.18 -5.69 -17.41
N HIS A 70 26.92 -6.37 -16.29
CA HIS A 70 26.02 -7.52 -16.24
C HIS A 70 24.55 -7.06 -16.22
N ALA A 71 23.65 -7.77 -16.91
CA ALA A 71 22.24 -7.38 -17.01
C ALA A 71 21.58 -7.14 -15.64
N ASP A 72 21.87 -7.99 -14.66
CA ASP A 72 21.32 -7.90 -13.29
C ASP A 72 22.09 -6.95 -12.36
N GLY A 73 23.30 -6.56 -12.74
CA GLY A 73 24.20 -5.73 -11.93
C GLY A 73 24.40 -4.31 -12.47
N LYS A 74 23.83 -4.03 -13.64
CA LYS A 74 24.04 -2.76 -14.35
C LYS A 74 23.55 -1.55 -13.56
N ASP A 75 24.19 -0.43 -13.83
CA ASP A 75 23.78 0.86 -13.32
C ASP A 75 22.54 1.35 -14.08
N GLU A 76 21.44 1.54 -13.34
CA GLU A 76 20.18 2.06 -13.81
C GLU A 76 19.80 3.30 -13.00
N PRO A 77 20.33 4.48 -13.36
CA PRO A 77 20.14 5.71 -12.57
C PRO A 77 18.67 6.13 -12.42
N SER A 78 17.81 5.78 -13.39
CA SER A 78 16.37 6.03 -13.31
C SER A 78 15.69 5.21 -12.22
N LEU A 79 16.07 3.94 -12.08
CA LEU A 79 15.50 3.02 -11.09
C LEU A 79 16.30 3.00 -9.77
N LYS A 80 17.43 3.70 -9.71
CA LYS A 80 18.37 3.67 -8.57
C LYS A 80 18.76 2.23 -8.20
N PHE A 81 19.08 1.44 -9.23
CA PHE A 81 19.72 0.14 -9.10
C PHE A 81 21.14 0.19 -9.62
N ARG A 82 22.07 -0.46 -8.91
CA ARG A 82 23.48 -0.50 -9.27
C ARG A 82 24.18 -1.63 -8.52
N GLY A 83 24.97 -2.44 -9.21
CA GLY A 83 25.75 -3.53 -8.64
C GLY A 83 24.92 -4.71 -8.12
N PHE A 84 25.46 -5.46 -7.15
CA PHE A 84 24.76 -6.60 -6.56
C PHE A 84 23.52 -6.16 -5.80
N ARG A 85 22.38 -6.75 -6.18
CA ARG A 85 21.06 -6.41 -5.66
C ARG A 85 20.62 -7.47 -4.66
N VAL A 86 20.88 -7.22 -3.38
CA VAL A 86 20.58 -8.17 -2.29
C VAL A 86 19.09 -8.13 -1.92
N ARG A 87 18.52 -9.28 -1.58
CA ARG A 87 17.14 -9.43 -1.09
C ARG A 87 17.15 -9.45 0.44
N PHE A 88 16.27 -8.68 1.07
CA PHE A 88 16.08 -8.72 2.51
C PHE A 88 14.65 -9.13 2.84
N GLY A 89 14.49 -10.27 3.52
CA GLY A 89 13.23 -10.69 4.11
C GLY A 89 13.34 -10.67 5.63
N VAL A 90 12.49 -9.88 6.29
CA VAL A 90 12.58 -9.64 7.73
C VAL A 90 11.28 -10.01 8.43
N HIS A 91 11.38 -10.76 9.51
CA HIS A 91 10.25 -11.08 10.37
C HIS A 91 10.74 -11.15 11.82
N HIS A 92 9.89 -10.70 12.75
CA HIS A 92 10.11 -10.91 14.18
C HIS A 92 9.01 -11.82 14.73
N GLY A 93 9.38 -12.71 15.65
CA GLY A 93 8.47 -13.66 16.25
C GLY A 93 9.19 -14.61 17.20
N PRO A 94 8.45 -15.50 17.87
CA PRO A 94 9.03 -16.47 18.80
C PRO A 94 9.95 -17.46 18.06
N THR A 95 11.08 -17.78 18.69
CA THR A 95 12.08 -18.74 18.18
C THR A 95 12.55 -19.68 19.28
N THR A 96 13.05 -20.85 18.86
CA THR A 96 13.77 -21.78 19.73
C THR A 96 15.25 -21.71 19.40
N SER A 97 16.11 -21.61 20.42
CA SER A 97 17.56 -21.56 20.25
C SER A 97 18.25 -22.81 20.81
N LYS A 98 19.28 -23.29 20.11
CA LYS A 98 20.20 -24.35 20.57
C LYS A 98 21.63 -23.91 20.30
N VAL A 99 22.55 -24.19 21.22
CA VAL A 99 23.98 -24.04 20.96
C VAL A 99 24.46 -25.24 20.14
N HIS A 100 25.02 -24.98 18.97
CA HIS A 100 25.59 -26.01 18.11
C HIS A 100 26.83 -26.62 18.76
N GLU A 101 26.90 -27.96 18.81
CA GLU A 101 27.89 -28.69 19.61
C GLU A 101 29.33 -28.47 19.13
N MET A 102 29.55 -28.43 17.81
CA MET A 102 30.89 -28.20 17.23
C MET A 102 31.28 -26.72 17.17
N THR A 103 30.46 -25.86 16.56
CA THR A 103 30.81 -24.43 16.34
C THR A 103 30.61 -23.56 17.57
N ARG A 104 29.92 -24.07 18.61
CA ARG A 104 29.50 -23.32 19.81
C ARG A 104 28.68 -22.05 19.53
N ARG A 105 28.17 -21.91 18.30
CA ARG A 105 27.28 -20.82 17.89
C ARG A 105 25.84 -21.13 18.24
N THR A 106 25.06 -20.11 18.54
CA THR A 106 23.62 -20.23 18.79
C THR A 106 22.89 -20.31 17.46
N VAL A 107 22.11 -21.36 17.26
CA VAL A 107 21.26 -21.55 16.08
C VAL A 107 19.81 -21.32 16.50
N TYR A 108 19.09 -20.53 15.72
CA TYR A 108 17.67 -20.26 15.90
C TYR A 108 16.86 -21.09 14.93
N SER A 109 15.72 -21.59 15.40
CA SER A 109 14.78 -22.41 14.64
C SER A 109 13.35 -22.10 15.07
N GLY A 110 12.38 -22.67 14.35
CA GLY A 110 10.95 -22.47 14.60
C GLY A 110 10.27 -21.69 13.50
N GLU A 111 9.03 -21.29 13.77
CA GLU A 111 8.14 -20.71 12.75
C GLU A 111 8.61 -19.35 12.25
N ALA A 112 9.10 -18.49 13.14
CA ALA A 112 9.58 -17.16 12.76
C ALA A 112 10.74 -17.21 11.73
N VAL A 113 11.64 -18.19 11.84
CA VAL A 113 12.74 -18.38 10.88
C VAL A 113 12.20 -18.81 9.51
N LYS A 114 11.19 -19.68 9.49
CA LYS A 114 10.55 -20.14 8.24
C LYS A 114 9.78 -19.00 7.57
N ILE A 115 9.08 -18.16 8.35
CA ILE A 115 8.40 -16.97 7.85
C ILE A 115 9.41 -15.99 7.26
N ALA A 116 10.51 -15.68 7.96
CA ALA A 116 11.55 -14.79 7.43
C ALA A 116 12.11 -15.29 6.08
N LYS A 117 12.38 -16.59 5.96
CA LYS A 117 12.81 -17.23 4.71
C LYS A 117 11.73 -17.18 3.62
N ALA A 118 10.46 -17.35 3.98
CA ALA A 118 9.35 -17.24 3.04
C ALA A 118 9.15 -15.81 2.51
N VAL A 119 9.35 -14.80 3.37
CA VAL A 119 9.33 -13.38 2.99
C VAL A 119 10.50 -13.06 2.05
N GLU A 120 11.71 -13.55 2.34
CA GLU A 120 12.86 -13.39 1.44
C GLU A 120 12.61 -14.03 0.06
N GLY A 121 11.96 -15.20 0.04
CA GLY A 121 11.67 -15.93 -1.19
C GLY A 121 10.72 -15.21 -2.16
N ILE A 122 10.02 -14.16 -1.71
CA ILE A 122 9.18 -13.32 -2.58
C ILE A 122 9.83 -11.99 -2.98
N CYS A 123 11.00 -11.67 -2.41
CA CYS A 123 11.73 -10.45 -2.70
C CYS A 123 12.34 -10.47 -4.10
N HIS A 124 12.42 -9.29 -4.71
CA HIS A 124 13.28 -9.00 -5.85
C HIS A 124 14.64 -8.46 -5.37
N GLY A 125 15.68 -8.61 -6.20
CA GLY A 125 17.00 -8.07 -5.86
C GLY A 125 16.93 -6.56 -5.59
N GLY A 126 17.47 -6.12 -4.45
CA GLY A 126 17.43 -4.72 -4.03
C GLY A 126 16.20 -4.34 -3.18
N GLN A 127 15.29 -5.29 -2.96
CA GLN A 127 14.05 -5.10 -2.20
C GLN A 127 14.24 -5.47 -0.72
N ILE A 128 13.56 -4.73 0.16
CA ILE A 128 13.39 -5.07 1.57
C ILE A 128 11.91 -5.31 1.80
N LEU A 129 11.55 -6.51 2.24
CA LEU A 129 10.20 -6.85 2.66
C LEU A 129 10.21 -7.28 4.12
N CYS A 130 9.14 -6.94 4.83
CA CYS A 130 8.88 -7.45 6.16
C CYS A 130 7.40 -7.75 6.36
N THR A 131 7.09 -8.48 7.44
CA THR A 131 5.69 -8.68 7.83
C THR A 131 5.13 -7.42 8.49
N MET A 132 3.83 -7.19 8.38
CA MET A 132 3.15 -6.04 8.99
C MET A 132 3.39 -5.95 10.49
N GLU A 133 3.40 -7.08 11.21
CA GLU A 133 3.68 -7.10 12.65
C GLU A 133 5.07 -6.53 12.93
N THR A 134 6.06 -6.89 12.10
CA THR A 134 7.45 -6.41 12.23
C THR A 134 7.58 -4.93 11.99
N TRP A 135 6.84 -4.42 10.99
CA TRP A 135 6.77 -2.99 10.74
C TRP A 135 6.06 -2.24 11.89
N MET A 136 4.91 -2.74 12.35
CA MET A 136 4.13 -2.12 13.44
C MET A 136 4.94 -2.01 14.74
N ALA A 137 5.77 -3.01 15.05
CA ALA A 137 6.63 -3.00 16.23
C ALA A 137 7.62 -1.81 16.27
N VAL A 138 7.93 -1.19 15.12
CA VAL A 138 8.91 -0.09 15.03
C VAL A 138 8.37 1.18 14.37
N SER A 139 7.17 1.16 13.79
CA SER A 139 6.66 2.24 12.95
C SER A 139 6.59 3.58 13.67
N GLY A 140 6.23 3.57 14.97
CA GLY A 140 6.21 4.77 15.82
C GLY A 140 7.59 5.40 16.06
N MET A 141 8.68 4.67 15.80
CA MET A 141 10.05 5.15 15.95
C MET A 141 10.77 5.32 14.60
N ALA A 142 10.09 5.05 13.48
CA ALA A 142 10.70 5.00 12.16
C ALA A 142 11.34 6.32 11.72
N GLU A 143 10.72 7.46 12.04
CA GLU A 143 11.30 8.77 11.71
C GLU A 143 12.64 9.01 12.43
N ARG A 144 12.73 8.58 13.69
CA ARG A 144 13.89 8.83 14.55
C ARG A 144 15.05 7.88 14.25
N TYR A 145 14.76 6.60 14.03
CA TYR A 145 15.80 5.57 13.98
C TYR A 145 15.95 4.88 12.62
N LEU A 146 14.98 4.97 11.71
CA LEU A 146 15.05 4.30 10.40
C LEU A 146 15.33 5.26 9.24
N GLY A 147 15.50 6.56 9.50
CA GLY A 147 15.81 7.54 8.46
C GLY A 147 14.64 7.77 7.49
N ARG A 148 13.39 7.74 7.99
CA ARG A 148 12.16 8.02 7.23
C ARG A 148 12.06 7.21 5.92
N PRO A 149 12.15 5.86 6.00
CA PRO A 149 12.04 5.03 4.81
C PRO A 149 10.66 5.21 4.15
N GLN A 150 10.61 5.06 2.83
CA GLN A 150 9.34 4.93 2.14
C GLN A 150 8.77 3.53 2.42
N ILE A 151 7.51 3.50 2.82
CA ILE A 151 6.77 2.29 3.16
C ILE A 151 5.68 2.08 2.12
N LEU A 152 5.57 0.88 1.57
CA LEU A 152 4.47 0.50 0.68
C LEU A 152 3.75 -0.73 1.24
N ASP A 153 2.42 -0.63 1.26
CA ASP A 153 1.55 -1.79 1.43
C ASP A 153 1.68 -2.70 0.20
N CYS A 154 1.96 -3.99 0.43
CA CYS A 154 2.01 -5.01 -0.62
C CYS A 154 0.82 -5.99 -0.55
N GLY A 155 -0.10 -5.82 0.40
CA GLY A 155 -1.22 -6.69 0.62
C GLY A 155 -0.85 -8.02 1.29
N GLU A 156 -1.87 -8.86 1.45
CA GLU A 156 -1.79 -10.18 2.06
C GLU A 156 -1.31 -11.22 1.06
N HIS A 157 -0.43 -12.11 1.50
CA HIS A 157 0.10 -13.19 0.70
C HIS A 157 -0.02 -14.52 1.44
N LEU A 158 -0.35 -15.60 0.72
CA LEU A 158 -0.30 -16.95 1.26
C LEU A 158 1.16 -17.46 1.26
N LEU A 159 1.83 -17.36 2.39
CA LEU A 159 3.23 -17.74 2.57
C LEU A 159 3.37 -18.72 3.74
N HIS A 160 4.08 -19.82 3.52
CA HIS A 160 4.33 -20.83 4.55
C HIS A 160 3.02 -21.29 5.26
N ASN A 161 1.97 -21.53 4.47
CA ASN A 161 0.62 -21.91 4.92
C ASN A 161 -0.10 -20.88 5.81
N ASN A 162 0.43 -19.67 5.95
CA ASN A 162 -0.18 -18.57 6.68
C ASN A 162 -0.55 -17.45 5.71
N THR A 163 -1.61 -16.72 6.02
CA THR A 163 -1.88 -15.43 5.39
C THR A 163 -1.03 -14.37 6.08
N ILE A 164 -0.07 -13.81 5.36
CA ILE A 164 0.91 -12.85 5.89
C ILE A 164 0.75 -11.53 5.17
N TYR A 165 0.57 -10.46 5.92
CA TYR A 165 0.52 -9.10 5.39
C TYR A 165 1.94 -8.57 5.19
N ILE A 166 2.26 -8.14 3.98
CA ILE A 166 3.63 -7.76 3.59
C ILE A 166 3.76 -6.24 3.42
N MET A 167 4.85 -5.71 3.97
CA MET A 167 5.27 -4.32 3.86
C MET A 167 6.60 -4.24 3.10
N GLN A 168 6.70 -3.30 2.16
CA GLN A 168 7.97 -2.98 1.50
C GLN A 168 8.58 -1.72 2.11
N LEU A 169 9.88 -1.78 2.36
CA LEU A 169 10.68 -0.64 2.82
C LEU A 169 11.69 -0.24 1.73
N VAL A 170 11.83 1.06 1.52
CA VAL A 170 12.85 1.64 0.63
C VAL A 170 13.58 2.76 1.37
N PRO A 171 14.93 2.78 1.40
CA PRO A 171 15.68 3.91 1.95
C PRO A 171 15.24 5.22 1.30
N GLN A 172 15.09 6.29 2.08
CA GLN A 172 14.55 7.58 1.59
C GLN A 172 15.30 8.10 0.36
N GLU A 173 16.63 7.99 0.34
CA GLU A 173 17.48 8.39 -0.80
C GLU A 173 17.17 7.61 -2.09
N LEU A 174 16.63 6.40 -1.98
CA LEU A 174 16.37 5.48 -3.08
C LEU A 174 14.87 5.42 -3.43
N ALA A 175 14.02 6.05 -2.64
CA ALA A 175 12.57 6.05 -2.81
C ALA A 175 12.15 6.62 -4.17
N PHE A 176 11.04 6.08 -4.69
CA PHE A 176 10.36 6.60 -5.87
C PHE A 176 9.33 7.65 -5.45
N ASP A 177 9.32 8.79 -6.12
CA ASP A 177 8.41 9.88 -5.76
C ASP A 177 7.01 9.64 -6.35
N PHE A 178 6.18 8.89 -5.63
CA PHE A 178 4.81 8.62 -6.07
C PHE A 178 3.95 9.88 -6.18
N PHE A 179 4.19 10.88 -5.32
CA PHE A 179 3.44 12.14 -5.34
C PHE A 179 3.69 12.92 -6.62
N GLU A 180 4.92 12.89 -7.13
CA GLU A 180 5.30 13.47 -8.43
C GLU A 180 4.96 12.56 -9.62
N ALA A 181 4.83 11.26 -9.42
CA ALA A 181 4.52 10.33 -10.49
C ALA A 181 3.03 10.20 -10.81
N ARG A 182 2.14 10.42 -9.83
CA ARG A 182 0.71 10.07 -9.93
C ARG A 182 -0.17 11.26 -9.61
N GLY A 183 -1.10 11.60 -10.51
CA GLY A 183 -2.08 12.67 -10.33
C GLY A 183 -2.05 13.69 -11.45
N ARG A 184 -2.36 14.94 -11.12
CA ARG A 184 -2.46 16.04 -12.09
C ARG A 184 -1.71 17.26 -11.58
N LYS A 185 -1.20 18.07 -12.49
CA LYS A 185 -0.56 19.35 -12.21
C LYS A 185 -1.18 20.45 -13.05
N GLU A 186 -1.16 21.66 -12.51
CA GLU A 186 -1.51 22.85 -13.27
C GLU A 186 -0.32 23.27 -14.14
N VAL A 187 -0.60 23.56 -15.42
CA VAL A 187 0.37 24.09 -16.37
C VAL A 187 -0.25 25.28 -17.11
N PRO A 188 0.54 26.29 -17.53
CA PRO A 188 0.01 27.40 -18.31
C PRO A 188 -0.65 26.91 -19.60
N SER A 189 -1.80 27.50 -19.94
CA SER A 189 -2.46 27.26 -21.22
C SER A 189 -1.61 27.80 -22.38
N ALA A 190 -1.51 27.01 -23.45
CA ALA A 190 -0.71 27.35 -24.63
C ALA A 190 -1.29 28.49 -25.48
N ASP A 191 -2.51 28.92 -25.17
CA ASP A 191 -3.24 29.99 -25.87
C ASP A 191 -2.85 31.40 -25.42
N GLY A 192 -1.94 31.53 -24.45
CA GLY A 192 -1.48 32.83 -23.94
C GLY A 192 -2.55 33.59 -23.13
N SER A 193 -3.68 32.96 -22.81
CA SER A 193 -4.80 33.56 -22.05
C SER A 193 -4.48 33.83 -20.58
N GLY A 194 -3.32 33.37 -20.09
CA GLY A 194 -2.98 33.38 -18.67
C GLY A 194 -3.77 32.37 -17.83
N THR A 195 -4.63 31.55 -18.45
CA THR A 195 -5.36 30.48 -17.77
C THR A 195 -4.45 29.29 -17.50
N MET A 196 -4.74 28.55 -16.43
CA MET A 196 -4.06 27.29 -16.10
C MET A 196 -4.89 26.13 -16.63
N ARG A 197 -4.25 25.14 -17.25
CA ARG A 197 -4.85 23.86 -17.64
C ARG A 197 -4.31 22.73 -16.79
N MET A 198 -5.11 21.68 -16.60
CA MET A 198 -4.69 20.48 -15.88
C MET A 198 -4.06 19.47 -16.82
N GLU A 199 -2.87 18.99 -16.47
CA GLU A 199 -2.15 17.94 -17.20
C GLU A 199 -1.89 16.74 -16.29
N VAL A 200 -1.98 15.52 -16.84
CA VAL A 200 -1.66 14.29 -16.11
C VAL A 200 -0.15 14.20 -15.90
N LYS A 201 0.27 13.89 -14.66
CA LYS A 201 1.70 13.72 -14.34
C LYS A 201 2.29 12.52 -15.12
N ASN A 202 3.51 12.66 -15.62
CA ASN A 202 4.21 11.62 -16.38
C ASN A 202 5.19 10.87 -15.47
N SER A 203 4.84 9.64 -15.10
CA SER A 203 5.63 8.79 -14.21
C SER A 203 6.99 8.38 -14.77
N SER A 204 7.17 8.35 -16.10
CA SER A 204 8.45 7.96 -16.73
C SER A 204 9.60 8.92 -16.46
N LEU A 205 9.29 10.15 -16.03
CA LEU A 205 10.27 11.18 -15.68
C LEU A 205 10.73 11.08 -14.22
N VAL A 206 10.02 10.31 -13.40
CA VAL A 206 10.33 10.17 -11.98
C VAL A 206 11.35 9.07 -11.76
N LYS A 207 12.36 9.37 -10.94
CA LYS A 207 13.42 8.42 -10.59
C LYS A 207 13.20 7.82 -9.22
N GLY A 208 13.64 6.59 -9.03
CA GLY A 208 13.62 5.89 -7.76
C GLY A 208 13.31 4.40 -7.92
N ARG A 209 13.45 3.65 -6.82
CA ARG A 209 13.25 2.20 -6.84
C ARG A 209 11.78 1.86 -6.99
N LEU A 210 11.49 1.19 -8.10
CA LEU A 210 10.23 0.49 -8.35
C LEU A 210 10.53 -0.98 -8.59
N PHE A 211 9.75 -1.84 -7.96
CA PHE A 211 9.88 -3.29 -8.09
C PHE A 211 8.68 -3.86 -8.85
N PRO A 212 8.88 -4.96 -9.59
CA PRO A 212 7.75 -5.73 -10.12
C PRO A 212 6.85 -6.26 -9.00
N PRO A 213 5.58 -6.61 -9.28
CA PRO A 213 4.70 -7.24 -8.30
C PRO A 213 5.32 -8.50 -7.66
N ASN A 214 5.13 -8.66 -6.35
CA ASN A 214 5.62 -9.81 -5.60
C ASN A 214 4.68 -11.01 -5.82
N LEU A 215 5.21 -12.15 -6.30
CA LEU A 215 4.51 -13.42 -6.55
C LEU A 215 2.97 -13.30 -6.74
N PRO A 216 2.49 -12.79 -7.88
CA PRO A 216 1.08 -12.45 -8.07
C PRO A 216 0.11 -13.63 -7.88
N LYS A 217 0.57 -14.88 -8.04
CA LYS A 217 -0.24 -16.08 -7.80
C LYS A 217 -0.52 -16.39 -6.32
N LYS A 218 0.22 -15.77 -5.40
CA LYS A 218 0.08 -15.97 -3.95
C LYS A 218 -0.48 -14.74 -3.23
N GLN A 219 -0.65 -13.63 -3.94
CA GLN A 219 -1.24 -12.41 -3.42
C GLN A 219 -2.77 -12.58 -3.30
N LEU A 220 -3.30 -12.34 -2.10
CA LEU A 220 -4.71 -12.53 -1.75
C LEU A 220 -5.51 -11.22 -1.75
N THR A 221 -4.84 -10.09 -1.50
CA THR A 221 -5.42 -8.75 -1.51
C THR A 221 -4.59 -7.78 -2.33
N THR A 222 -5.23 -6.71 -2.80
CA THR A 222 -4.56 -5.59 -3.48
C THR A 222 -3.59 -4.87 -2.54
N GLY A 223 -2.45 -4.42 -3.06
CA GLY A 223 -1.51 -3.53 -2.37
C GLY A 223 -1.50 -2.11 -2.96
N PHE A 224 -0.62 -1.24 -2.46
CA PHE A 224 -0.47 0.16 -2.88
C PHE A 224 -0.32 0.33 -4.41
N LEU A 225 0.42 -0.56 -5.07
CA LEU A 225 0.61 -0.49 -6.52
C LEU A 225 -0.66 -0.81 -7.32
N ASN A 226 -1.64 -1.47 -6.70
CA ASN A 226 -2.95 -1.75 -7.27
C ASN A 226 -3.98 -0.64 -7.01
N ALA A 227 -3.63 0.38 -6.22
CA ALA A 227 -4.54 1.47 -5.88
C ALA A 227 -5.08 2.16 -7.15
N PRO A 228 -6.42 2.18 -7.35
CA PRO A 228 -6.99 2.46 -8.65
C PRO A 228 -7.09 3.95 -8.97
N TYR A 229 -6.73 4.30 -10.19
CA TYR A 229 -7.00 5.60 -10.78
C TYR A 229 -6.93 5.52 -12.31
N LEU A 230 -7.60 6.45 -13.00
CA LEU A 230 -7.55 6.57 -14.45
C LEU A 230 -7.49 8.04 -14.85
N ASN A 231 -6.51 8.40 -15.68
CA ASN A 231 -6.32 9.76 -16.18
C ASN A 231 -6.30 10.83 -15.06
N GLY A 232 -5.73 10.51 -13.89
CA GLY A 232 -5.67 11.39 -12.73
C GLY A 232 -7.03 11.64 -12.04
N LYS A 233 -7.99 10.74 -12.22
CA LYS A 233 -9.24 10.67 -11.46
C LYS A 233 -9.30 9.35 -10.69
N ALA A 234 -9.98 9.35 -9.55
CA ALA A 234 -10.26 8.15 -8.78
C ALA A 234 -11.73 8.16 -8.34
N THR A 235 -12.31 6.97 -8.14
CA THR A 235 -13.61 6.80 -7.49
C THR A 235 -13.37 6.40 -6.04
N ILE A 236 -13.85 7.19 -5.09
CA ILE A 236 -13.78 6.89 -3.66
C ILE A 236 -15.17 6.52 -3.16
N CYS A 237 -15.24 5.44 -2.39
CA CYS A 237 -16.42 4.96 -1.69
C CYS A 237 -16.14 5.01 -0.20
N PHE A 238 -16.89 5.81 0.53
CA PHE A 238 -16.87 5.82 1.98
C PHE A 238 -18.00 4.95 2.51
N VAL A 239 -17.67 4.10 3.47
CA VAL A 239 -18.65 3.29 4.22
C VAL A 239 -18.57 3.77 5.67
N TYR A 240 -19.66 4.32 6.19
CA TYR A 240 -19.75 4.84 7.54
C TYR A 240 -20.60 3.94 8.42
N THR A 241 -20.09 3.69 9.63
CA THR A 241 -20.91 3.19 10.73
C THR A 241 -20.93 4.21 11.86
N ASN A 242 -22.07 4.39 12.51
CA ASN A 242 -22.23 5.35 13.60
C ASN A 242 -22.96 4.71 14.79
N GLY A 243 -22.44 4.94 16.00
CA GLY A 243 -23.05 4.43 17.23
C GLY A 243 -23.05 2.90 17.38
N VAL A 244 -22.15 2.21 16.67
CA VAL A 244 -22.07 0.74 16.68
C VAL A 244 -20.99 0.28 17.66
N GLU A 245 -21.24 -0.83 18.35
CA GLU A 245 -20.28 -1.51 19.24
C GLU A 245 -19.05 -2.05 18.47
N ASP A 246 -17.91 -2.18 19.16
CA ASP A 246 -16.63 -2.52 18.53
C ASP A 246 -16.59 -3.93 17.91
N ASN A 247 -17.25 -4.91 18.53
CA ASN A 247 -17.43 -6.26 17.99
C ASN A 247 -18.14 -6.25 16.61
N VAL A 248 -19.11 -5.37 16.43
CA VAL A 248 -19.81 -5.23 15.15
C VAL A 248 -18.93 -4.50 14.14
N LYS A 249 -18.16 -3.49 14.55
CA LYS A 249 -17.17 -2.85 13.66
C LYS A 249 -16.16 -3.86 13.12
N GLU A 250 -15.63 -4.74 13.97
CA GLU A 250 -14.71 -5.81 13.55
C GLU A 250 -15.36 -6.79 12.56
N ALA A 251 -16.61 -7.20 12.83
CA ALA A 251 -17.36 -8.06 11.93
C ALA A 251 -17.62 -7.39 10.57
N MET A 252 -17.97 -6.10 10.59
CA MET A 252 -18.16 -5.28 9.40
C MET A 252 -16.86 -5.11 8.62
N ALA A 253 -15.73 -4.89 9.29
CA ALA A 253 -14.43 -4.78 8.63
C ALA A 253 -14.08 -6.05 7.84
N LYS A 254 -14.31 -7.23 8.43
CA LYS A 254 -14.13 -8.53 7.76
C LYS A 254 -15.07 -8.68 6.56
N HIS A 255 -16.32 -8.23 6.71
CA HIS A 255 -17.34 -8.32 5.67
C HIS A 255 -17.06 -7.38 4.49
N VAL A 256 -16.73 -6.11 4.76
CA VAL A 256 -16.30 -5.10 3.78
C VAL A 256 -15.12 -5.62 2.97
N ARG A 257 -14.06 -6.10 3.62
CA ARG A 257 -12.87 -6.66 2.94
C ARG A 257 -13.20 -7.90 2.11
N LYS A 258 -14.11 -8.76 2.59
CA LYS A 258 -14.57 -9.93 1.85
C LYS A 258 -15.28 -9.53 0.56
N GLN A 259 -16.20 -8.56 0.61
CA GLN A 259 -16.89 -8.07 -0.57
C GLN A 259 -15.99 -7.26 -1.51
N LEU A 260 -15.01 -6.53 -0.97
CA LEU A 260 -14.07 -5.77 -1.79
C LEU A 260 -13.30 -6.67 -2.77
N ARG A 261 -13.04 -7.92 -2.35
CA ARG A 261 -12.40 -8.96 -3.16
C ARG A 261 -13.32 -9.61 -4.20
N THR A 262 -14.64 -9.47 -4.10
CA THR A 262 -15.58 -10.07 -5.07
C THR A 262 -15.84 -9.17 -6.28
N VAL A 263 -15.52 -7.88 -6.18
CA VAL A 263 -15.62 -6.93 -7.29
C VAL A 263 -14.51 -7.19 -8.30
N THR A 264 -14.79 -7.05 -9.59
CA THR A 264 -13.80 -7.19 -10.67
C THR A 264 -13.77 -5.93 -11.54
N PRO A 265 -12.64 -5.21 -11.62
CA PRO A 265 -11.41 -5.40 -10.82
C PRO A 265 -11.66 -5.21 -9.31
N PRO A 266 -10.81 -5.81 -8.45
CA PRO A 266 -10.96 -5.68 -6.99
C PRO A 266 -10.80 -4.22 -6.56
N GLY A 267 -11.60 -3.81 -5.59
CA GLY A 267 -11.43 -2.51 -4.95
C GLY A 267 -10.20 -2.48 -4.05
N TYR A 268 -9.80 -1.28 -3.62
CA TYR A 268 -8.66 -1.06 -2.74
C TYR A 268 -9.10 -0.37 -1.45
N GLU A 269 -8.63 -0.84 -0.30
CA GLU A 269 -8.90 -0.19 0.99
C GLU A 269 -7.80 0.83 1.27
N CYS A 270 -8.15 2.11 1.30
CA CYS A 270 -7.20 3.19 1.55
C CYS A 270 -6.99 3.43 3.06
N GLN A 271 -8.07 3.36 3.82
CA GLN A 271 -8.08 3.66 5.25
C GLN A 271 -9.29 3.01 5.93
N GLU A 272 -9.08 2.55 7.16
CA GLU A 272 -10.12 2.28 8.14
C GLU A 272 -9.88 3.19 9.35
N ASP A 273 -10.93 3.88 9.81
CA ASP A 273 -10.92 4.67 11.03
C ASP A 273 -12.23 4.47 11.79
N ASN A 274 -12.15 3.78 12.94
CA ASN A 274 -13.26 3.59 13.88
C ASN A 274 -14.59 3.10 13.24
N GLY A 275 -14.54 2.09 12.36
CA GLY A 275 -15.72 1.57 11.65
C GLY A 275 -16.17 2.44 10.48
N CYS A 276 -15.34 3.36 10.02
CA CYS A 276 -15.50 4.09 8.76
C CYS A 276 -14.39 3.66 7.80
N TRP A 277 -14.74 3.26 6.58
CA TRP A 277 -13.80 2.82 5.57
C TRP A 277 -13.77 3.80 4.41
N MET A 278 -12.58 4.13 3.94
CA MET A 278 -12.36 4.80 2.66
C MET A 278 -11.81 3.78 1.68
N LEU A 279 -12.58 3.49 0.64
CA LEU A 279 -12.28 2.51 -0.39
C LEU A 279 -12.11 3.22 -1.74
N ALA A 280 -11.27 2.69 -2.61
CA ALA A 280 -11.04 3.21 -3.95
C ALA A 280 -11.40 2.17 -5.02
N PHE A 281 -11.97 2.67 -6.12
CA PHE A 281 -12.37 1.89 -7.29
C PHE A 281 -11.88 2.59 -8.56
N ASP A 282 -11.68 1.80 -9.62
CA ASP A 282 -11.26 2.28 -10.94
C ASP A 282 -12.37 3.07 -11.66
N ARG A 283 -13.63 2.72 -11.38
CA ARG A 283 -14.82 3.30 -11.98
C ARG A 283 -15.95 3.44 -10.97
N MET A 284 -16.76 4.47 -11.20
CA MET A 284 -17.98 4.76 -10.43
C MET A 284 -18.94 3.56 -10.36
N ALA A 285 -19.16 2.88 -11.49
CA ALA A 285 -20.05 1.72 -11.55
C ALA A 285 -19.65 0.62 -10.55
N ASN A 286 -18.36 0.32 -10.45
CA ASN A 286 -17.86 -0.73 -9.54
C ASN A 286 -18.08 -0.36 -8.07
N ALA A 287 -17.86 0.91 -7.72
CA ALA A 287 -18.18 1.40 -6.39
C ALA A 287 -19.69 1.33 -6.09
N VAL A 288 -20.55 1.69 -7.05
CA VAL A 288 -22.01 1.63 -6.89
C VAL A 288 -22.48 0.20 -6.70
N PHE A 289 -22.02 -0.74 -7.54
CA PHE A 289 -22.35 -2.16 -7.38
C PHE A 289 -21.87 -2.71 -6.04
N PHE A 290 -20.64 -2.40 -5.62
CA PHE A 290 -20.14 -2.75 -4.30
C PHE A 290 -21.03 -2.21 -3.19
N GLY A 291 -21.36 -0.91 -3.24
CA GLY A 291 -22.18 -0.26 -2.21
C GLY A 291 -23.57 -0.88 -2.11
N LEU A 292 -24.22 -1.14 -3.24
CA LEU A 292 -25.53 -1.80 -3.29
C LEU A 292 -25.46 -3.23 -2.73
N GLN A 293 -24.45 -4.02 -3.12
CA GLN A 293 -24.27 -5.38 -2.58
C GLN A 293 -24.00 -5.37 -1.07
N LEU A 294 -23.20 -4.42 -0.60
CA LEU A 294 -22.87 -4.29 0.82
C LEU A 294 -24.14 -3.98 1.61
N VAL A 295 -24.92 -3.00 1.17
CA VAL A 295 -26.21 -2.60 1.76
C VAL A 295 -27.18 -3.79 1.88
N HIS A 296 -27.26 -4.68 0.88
CA HIS A 296 -28.15 -5.85 0.92
C HIS A 296 -27.64 -7.01 1.80
N SER A 297 -26.35 -7.01 2.12
CA SER A 297 -25.70 -8.11 2.83
C SER A 297 -25.48 -7.84 4.32
N VAL A 298 -25.75 -6.62 4.76
CA VAL A 298 -25.65 -6.19 6.16
C VAL A 298 -26.98 -6.47 6.87
N ASP A 299 -26.93 -6.82 8.15
CA ASP A 299 -28.11 -7.09 8.98
C ASP A 299 -29.09 -5.91 8.91
N GLU A 300 -30.38 -6.18 8.72
CA GLU A 300 -31.45 -5.18 8.66
C GLU A 300 -31.44 -4.24 9.89
N LYS A 301 -30.97 -4.70 11.06
CA LYS A 301 -30.85 -3.88 12.27
C LYS A 301 -29.85 -2.73 12.14
N LEU A 302 -28.84 -2.88 11.29
CA LEU A 302 -27.84 -1.87 10.98
C LEU A 302 -28.30 -0.95 9.83
N TYR A 303 -29.40 -1.29 9.15
CA TYR A 303 -29.94 -0.57 8.00
C TYR A 303 -30.62 0.77 8.36
N ARG A 304 -30.65 1.17 9.64
CA ARG A 304 -31.22 2.48 9.98
C ARG A 304 -30.36 3.59 9.37
N ASP A 305 -31.02 4.60 8.77
CA ASP A 305 -30.39 5.71 8.03
C ASP A 305 -29.38 6.53 8.86
N ASP A 306 -29.40 6.38 10.18
CA ASP A 306 -28.46 7.00 11.12
C ASP A 306 -27.21 6.17 11.44
N ILE A 307 -27.26 4.86 11.19
CA ILE A 307 -26.24 3.90 11.62
C ILE A 307 -25.30 3.52 10.47
N PHE A 308 -25.82 3.19 9.28
CA PHE A 308 -25.01 2.72 8.16
C PHE A 308 -25.23 3.56 6.90
N ARG A 309 -24.15 4.14 6.37
CA ARG A 309 -24.22 4.98 5.17
C ARG A 309 -23.08 4.64 4.22
N ILE A 310 -23.37 4.75 2.94
CA ILE A 310 -22.36 4.68 1.89
C ILE A 310 -22.41 6.00 1.14
N GLY A 311 -21.27 6.55 0.78
CA GLY A 311 -21.20 7.68 -0.13
C GLY A 311 -20.08 7.47 -1.11
N ILE A 312 -20.40 7.58 -2.38
CA ILE A 312 -19.45 7.41 -3.47
C ILE A 312 -19.20 8.78 -4.08
N VAL A 313 -18.00 8.99 -4.62
CA VAL A 313 -17.63 10.17 -5.37
C VAL A 313 -16.56 9.82 -6.39
N THR A 314 -16.54 10.51 -7.53
CA THR A 314 -15.48 10.37 -8.52
C THR A 314 -14.97 11.73 -8.89
N GLY A 315 -13.68 11.97 -8.68
CA GLY A 315 -13.12 13.30 -8.85
C GLY A 315 -11.66 13.25 -9.29
N PRO A 316 -11.14 14.37 -9.79
CA PRO A 316 -9.71 14.53 -10.00
C PRO A 316 -8.95 14.59 -8.66
N PHE A 317 -7.71 14.13 -8.66
CA PHE A 317 -6.79 14.29 -7.54
C PHE A 317 -5.49 14.92 -8.03
N THR A 318 -4.82 15.67 -7.15
CA THR A 318 -3.58 16.40 -7.45
C THR A 318 -2.37 15.48 -7.37
N SER A 319 -2.28 14.67 -6.32
CA SER A 319 -1.20 13.70 -6.14
C SER A 319 -1.67 12.45 -5.40
N MET A 320 -1.00 11.32 -5.62
CA MET A 320 -1.24 10.09 -4.86
C MET A 320 0.08 9.45 -4.43
N GLY A 321 0.23 9.18 -3.14
CA GLY A 321 1.44 8.58 -2.60
C GLY A 321 1.15 7.72 -1.37
N PRO A 322 2.13 6.95 -0.89
CA PRO A 322 1.93 6.08 0.25
C PRO A 322 1.85 6.90 1.54
N HIS A 323 0.93 6.52 2.42
CA HIS A 323 0.86 7.05 3.77
C HIS A 323 2.09 6.60 4.57
N LYS A 324 2.69 7.52 5.34
CA LYS A 324 4.00 7.32 5.99
C LYS A 324 4.05 6.12 6.93
N THR A 325 2.94 5.79 7.58
CA THR A 325 2.88 4.73 8.59
C THR A 325 2.28 3.44 8.06
N THR A 326 1.27 3.52 7.19
CA THR A 326 0.52 2.33 6.75
C THR A 326 0.98 1.85 5.38
N GLY A 327 1.70 2.66 4.61
CA GLY A 327 2.06 2.38 3.22
C GLY A 327 0.89 2.36 2.25
N MET A 328 -0.33 2.57 2.74
CA MET A 328 -1.57 2.58 1.95
C MET A 328 -1.63 3.79 1.03
N ALA A 329 -2.37 3.68 -0.08
CA ALA A 329 -2.50 4.79 -1.01
C ALA A 329 -3.33 5.94 -0.42
N TYR A 330 -2.76 7.14 -0.51
CA TYR A 330 -3.41 8.36 -0.06
C TYR A 330 -3.54 9.34 -1.23
N TYR A 331 -4.79 9.69 -1.56
CA TYR A 331 -5.16 10.58 -2.66
C TYR A 331 -5.33 12.00 -2.13
N PHE A 332 -4.71 12.99 -2.77
CA PHE A 332 -4.73 14.40 -2.37
C PHE A 332 -5.50 15.28 -3.34
N GLY A 333 -5.96 16.43 -2.87
CA GLY A 333 -6.63 17.45 -3.67
C GLY A 333 -8.15 17.45 -3.47
N PRO A 334 -8.92 17.95 -4.45
CA PRO A 334 -10.36 18.16 -4.31
C PRO A 334 -11.12 16.92 -3.84
N ILE A 335 -10.66 15.73 -4.25
CA ILE A 335 -11.26 14.45 -3.86
C ILE A 335 -11.34 14.22 -2.34
N GLN A 336 -10.44 14.83 -1.54
CA GLN A 336 -10.51 14.74 -0.08
C GLN A 336 -11.70 15.54 0.45
N GLU A 337 -11.92 16.77 -0.01
CA GLU A 337 -13.01 17.64 0.46
C GLU A 337 -14.39 17.01 0.25
N LEU A 338 -14.49 16.11 -0.74
CA LEU A 338 -15.68 15.32 -1.05
C LEU A 338 -16.05 14.31 0.05
N HIS A 339 -15.18 14.01 1.01
CA HIS A 339 -15.49 13.11 2.14
C HIS A 339 -16.68 13.62 2.98
N GLN A 340 -16.87 14.94 3.09
CA GLN A 340 -17.97 15.54 3.87
C GLN A 340 -19.34 15.23 3.26
N ILE A 341 -19.37 14.91 1.98
CA ILE A 341 -20.58 14.60 1.22
C ILE A 341 -21.10 13.21 1.54
N ALA A 342 -20.19 12.27 1.77
CA ALA A 342 -20.54 10.89 2.00
C ALA A 342 -21.23 10.67 3.37
N ASN A 343 -21.17 11.67 4.25
CA ASN A 343 -21.98 11.76 5.48
C ASN A 343 -23.45 12.16 5.23
N LEU A 344 -23.77 12.74 4.07
CA LEU A 344 -25.05 13.41 3.83
C LEU A 344 -26.04 12.58 3.02
N VAL A 345 -25.61 11.78 2.02
CA VAL A 345 -26.53 11.06 1.10
C VAL A 345 -25.89 9.78 0.54
N ARG A 346 -26.73 8.78 0.24
CA ARG A 346 -26.37 7.41 -0.15
C ARG A 346 -25.48 7.29 -1.42
N PHE A 347 -25.49 8.25 -2.36
CA PHE A 347 -24.56 8.29 -3.51
C PHE A 347 -24.31 9.73 -3.99
N VAL A 348 -23.08 10.13 -4.30
CA VAL A 348 -22.81 11.41 -4.99
C VAL A 348 -22.01 11.17 -6.26
N LEU A 349 -22.48 11.74 -7.36
CA LEU A 349 -21.90 11.50 -8.67
C LEU A 349 -21.44 12.86 -9.18
N GLU A 350 -20.16 13.16 -9.00
CA GLU A 350 -19.55 14.34 -9.62
C GLU A 350 -19.15 13.98 -11.05
N ASN A 351 -19.88 14.51 -12.02
CA ASN A 351 -19.46 14.54 -13.43
C ASN A 351 -19.84 15.88 -14.07
N GLY A 352 -19.33 16.98 -13.52
CA GLY A 352 -19.71 18.32 -13.97
C GLY A 352 -21.17 18.67 -13.63
N ALA A 353 -21.58 19.89 -13.97
CA ALA A 353 -22.85 20.51 -13.59
C ALA A 353 -24.09 19.97 -14.31
N THR A 354 -24.08 18.71 -14.78
CA THR A 354 -25.23 18.13 -15.49
C THR A 354 -26.09 17.33 -14.54
N ALA A 355 -27.39 17.64 -14.51
CA ALA A 355 -28.39 16.93 -13.71
C ALA A 355 -28.75 15.52 -14.26
N ASP A 356 -28.08 15.09 -15.34
CA ASP A 356 -28.32 13.80 -15.97
C ASP A 356 -27.77 12.66 -15.08
N PRO A 357 -28.62 11.69 -14.69
CA PRO A 357 -28.18 10.57 -13.88
C PRO A 357 -27.20 9.69 -14.66
N PRO A 358 -26.08 9.29 -14.06
CA PRO A 358 -25.19 8.29 -14.65
C PRO A 358 -25.93 6.97 -14.88
N ASP A 359 -25.73 6.38 -16.05
CA ASP A 359 -26.30 5.09 -16.40
C ASP A 359 -25.40 3.95 -15.89
N PHE A 360 -25.96 3.10 -15.03
CA PHE A 360 -25.33 1.89 -14.52
C PHE A 360 -25.98 0.62 -15.07
N GLY A 361 -26.75 0.75 -16.15
CA GLY A 361 -27.45 -0.35 -16.81
C GLY A 361 -28.84 -0.63 -16.21
N GLU A 362 -29.44 -1.72 -16.66
CA GLU A 362 -30.85 -2.01 -16.41
C GLU A 362 -31.17 -2.39 -14.95
N THR A 363 -30.18 -2.81 -14.17
CA THR A 363 -30.39 -3.36 -12.82
C THR A 363 -30.37 -2.32 -11.70
N VAL A 364 -29.91 -1.10 -11.98
CA VAL A 364 -29.79 -0.03 -10.99
C VAL A 364 -30.76 1.10 -11.34
N LYS A 365 -31.55 1.54 -10.37
CA LYS A 365 -32.37 2.74 -10.46
C LYS A 365 -31.61 3.90 -9.83
N VAL A 366 -31.42 4.96 -10.61
CA VAL A 366 -30.79 6.21 -10.15
C VAL A 366 -31.85 7.30 -10.09
N ARG A 367 -31.92 8.04 -8.98
CA ARG A 367 -32.80 9.22 -8.81
C ARG A 367 -31.96 10.42 -8.41
N LEU A 368 -32.26 11.59 -8.99
CA LEU A 368 -31.68 12.86 -8.55
C LEU A 368 -32.38 13.28 -7.25
N ASP A 369 -31.61 13.41 -6.17
CA ASP A 369 -32.12 13.89 -4.88
C ASP A 369 -32.06 15.43 -4.79
N GLY A 370 -31.14 16.06 -5.54
CA GLY A 370 -31.06 17.52 -5.69
C GLY A 370 -29.66 18.04 -5.99
N LEU A 371 -29.55 19.36 -6.13
CA LEU A 371 -28.28 20.08 -6.23
C LEU A 371 -27.91 20.65 -4.86
N LYS A 372 -26.68 20.43 -4.40
CA LYS A 372 -26.15 21.07 -3.18
C LYS A 372 -24.84 21.79 -3.46
N LYS A 373 -24.73 23.01 -2.93
CA LYS A 373 -23.46 23.71 -2.82
C LYS A 373 -22.69 23.18 -1.61
N LEU A 374 -21.50 22.66 -1.85
CA LEU A 374 -20.74 21.97 -0.82
C LEU A 374 -19.59 22.84 -0.33
N LYS A 375 -19.25 22.70 0.95
CA LYS A 375 -18.16 23.47 1.57
C LYS A 375 -16.83 23.05 0.94
N GLY A 376 -16.08 24.01 0.40
CA GLY A 376 -14.82 23.76 -0.32
C GLY A 376 -14.99 23.61 -1.84
N ILE A 377 -16.19 23.28 -2.31
CA ILE A 377 -16.47 23.10 -3.74
C ILE A 377 -17.09 24.36 -4.32
N SER A 378 -16.48 24.89 -5.37
CA SER A 378 -16.92 26.12 -6.04
C SER A 378 -18.20 25.94 -6.88
N VAL A 379 -18.56 24.69 -7.21
CA VAL A 379 -19.66 24.33 -8.12
C VAL A 379 -20.75 23.57 -7.37
N ASP A 380 -22.01 23.82 -7.74
CA ASP A 380 -23.15 23.03 -7.25
C ASP A 380 -23.02 21.58 -7.70
N THR A 381 -23.22 20.65 -6.77
CA THR A 381 -23.01 19.21 -7.00
C THR A 381 -24.34 18.48 -7.02
N ALA A 382 -24.56 17.70 -8.07
CA ALA A 382 -25.71 16.82 -8.18
C ALA A 382 -25.55 15.59 -7.28
N ILE A 383 -26.60 15.31 -6.52
CA ILE A 383 -26.67 14.20 -5.57
C ILE A 383 -27.69 13.21 -6.08
N PHE A 384 -27.34 11.92 -6.04
CA PHE A 384 -28.20 10.86 -6.55
C PHE A 384 -28.45 9.79 -5.49
N SER A 385 -29.60 9.14 -5.51
CA SER A 385 -29.83 7.89 -4.78
C SER A 385 -29.83 6.73 -5.77
N CYS A 386 -29.16 5.63 -5.41
CA CYS A 386 -29.15 4.39 -6.18
C CYS A 386 -29.85 3.28 -5.40
N GLU A 387 -30.67 2.50 -6.10
CA GLU A 387 -31.33 1.30 -5.58
C GLU A 387 -31.21 0.17 -6.61
N LEU A 388 -31.10 -1.08 -6.17
CA LEU A 388 -31.30 -2.21 -7.07
C LEU A 388 -32.76 -2.21 -7.51
N LYS A 389 -33.02 -2.31 -8.82
CA LYS A 389 -34.37 -2.59 -9.30
C LYS A 389 -34.75 -3.96 -8.74
N ARG A 390 -35.88 -4.03 -8.03
CA ARG A 390 -36.51 -5.30 -7.72
C ARG A 390 -36.87 -5.96 -9.05
N THR A 391 -35.99 -6.78 -9.59
CA THR A 391 -36.40 -7.82 -10.52
C THR A 391 -37.41 -8.69 -9.78
N GLU A 392 -38.57 -8.90 -10.40
CA GLU A 392 -39.54 -9.92 -10.01
C GLU A 392 -38.86 -11.29 -10.06
N TYR A 393 -38.07 -11.63 -9.05
CA TYR A 393 -37.72 -13.02 -8.77
C TYR A 393 -38.84 -13.57 -7.90
N ALA A 394 -39.91 -13.96 -8.59
CA ALA A 394 -40.83 -14.96 -8.09
C ALA A 394 -40.14 -16.33 -8.14
N PHE A 395 -40.04 -16.93 -6.96
CA PHE A 395 -39.68 -18.32 -6.62
C PHE A 395 -38.21 -18.75 -6.70
#